data_AF-A0A151H968-F1
#
_entry.id   AF-A0A151H968-F1
#
_cell.length_a   1.000
_cell.length_b   1.000
_cell.length_c   1.000
_cell.angle_alpha   90.00
_cell.angle_beta   90.00
_cell.angle_gamma   90.00
#
_symmetry.space_group_name_H-M   'P 1'
#
loop_
_entity.id
_entity.type
_entity.pdbx_description
1 polymer ?
#
loop_
_entity_poly.entity_id
_entity_poly.type
_entity_poly.pdbx_seq_one_letter_code
_entity_poly.pdbx_strand_id
1 'polypeptide(L)' 'TDVEDLHRWMRKSCLLHPLFEEVPLADLKDDPCIAAIESDTEEGMKVKRMGQPCYTCVFRRKSDLPVD' A
#
# COMPACT_ATOMS: atom_id res chain seq x y z
N THR A 1 5.97 -2.71 -2.11
CA THR A 1 7.37 -2.54 -2.56
C THR A 1 8.23 -3.49 -1.77
N ASP A 2 9.28 -4.06 -2.38
CA ASP A 2 10.29 -4.90 -1.73
C ASP A 2 11.37 -4.11 -0.97
N VAL A 3 11.34 -2.77 -1.04
CA VAL A 3 12.30 -1.89 -0.35
C VAL A 3 11.65 -1.25 0.89
N GLU A 4 12.12 -1.62 2.08
CA GLU A 4 11.54 -1.18 3.35
C GLU A 4 11.59 0.35 3.55
N ASP A 5 12.74 0.97 3.26
CA ASP A 5 12.91 2.41 3.40
C ASP A 5 11.98 3.19 2.47
N LEU A 6 11.74 2.67 1.25
CA LEU A 6 10.77 3.24 0.32
C LEU A 6 9.35 3.10 0.88
N HIS A 7 8.99 1.94 1.42
CA HIS A 7 7.70 1.75 2.10
C HIS A 7 7.50 2.75 3.24
N ARG A 8 8.50 2.90 4.12
CA ARG A 8 8.45 3.84 5.26
C ARG A 8 8.28 5.28 4.79
N TRP A 9 9.00 5.68 3.73
CA TRP A 9 8.87 7.01 3.14
C TRP A 9 7.49 7.25 2.51
N MET A 10 6.99 6.33 1.69
CA MET A 10 5.66 6.42 1.07
C MET A 10 4.56 6.50 2.14
N ARG A 11 4.58 5.57 3.10
CA ARG A 11 3.60 5.49 4.18
C ARG A 11 3.57 6.77 5.01
N LYS A 12 4.73 7.28 5.43
CA LYS A 12 4.84 8.54 6.18
C LYS A 12 4.27 9.71 5.37
N SER A 13 4.57 9.79 4.08
CA SER A 13 4.11 10.88 3.21
C SER A 13 2.60 10.89 3.07
N CYS A 14 1.98 9.72 2.88
CA CYS A 14 0.52 9.60 2.83
C CYS A 14 -0.15 9.88 4.18
N LEU A 15 0.40 9.39 5.30
CA LEU A 15 -0.13 9.64 6.64
C LEU A 15 -0.13 11.13 7.02
N LEU A 16 0.85 11.91 6.53
CA LEU A 16 0.93 13.35 6.79
C LEU A 16 -0.04 14.17 5.94
N HIS A 17 -0.57 13.60 4.86
CA HIS A 17 -1.41 14.34 3.92
C HIS A 17 -2.88 14.37 4.39
N PRO A 18 -3.52 15.55 4.45
CA PRO A 18 -4.84 15.69 5.06
C PRO A 18 -5.97 15.06 4.24
N LEU A 19 -5.73 14.65 2.99
CA LEU A 19 -6.73 13.97 2.13
C LEU A 19 -6.57 12.45 2.07
N PHE A 20 -5.69 11.85 2.87
CA PHE A 20 -5.55 10.39 2.91
C PHE A 20 -5.77 9.85 4.33
N GLU A 21 -6.23 8.61 4.40
CA GLU A 21 -6.26 7.79 5.60
C GLU A 21 -5.77 6.39 5.27
N GLU A 22 -5.04 5.76 6.19
CA GLU A 22 -4.58 4.39 5.99
C GLU A 22 -5.74 3.40 6.19
N VAL A 23 -5.86 2.43 5.28
CA VAL A 23 -6.82 1.33 5.41
C VAL A 23 -6.10 0.14 6.03
N PRO A 24 -6.58 -0.41 7.16
CA PRO A 24 -5.99 -1.60 7.75
C PRO A 24 -5.99 -2.79 6.77
N LEU A 25 -4.86 -3.46 6.58
CA LEU A 25 -4.78 -4.61 5.68
C LEU A 25 -5.71 -5.77 6.10
N ALA A 26 -6.01 -5.88 7.40
CA ALA A 26 -6.97 -6.88 7.89
C ALA A 26 -8.37 -6.70 7.29
N ASP A 27 -8.76 -5.47 6.98
CA ASP A 27 -10.05 -5.14 6.35
C ASP A 27 -10.04 -5.44 4.84
N LEU A 28 -8.85 -5.67 4.25
CA LEU A 28 -8.62 -5.90 2.83
C LEU A 28 -8.24 -7.35 2.51
N LYS A 29 -8.30 -8.26 3.49
CA LYS A 29 -7.89 -9.67 3.32
C LYS A 29 -8.58 -10.38 2.15
N ASP A 30 -9.81 -9.97 1.83
CA ASP A 30 -10.64 -10.55 0.78
C ASP A 30 -10.70 -9.65 -0.48
N ASP A 31 -9.96 -8.52 -0.50
CA ASP A 31 -9.88 -7.63 -1.66
C ASP A 31 -8.95 -8.25 -2.72
N PRO A 32 -9.45 -8.61 -3.93
CA PRO A 32 -8.64 -9.23 -4.96
C PRO A 32 -7.47 -8.35 -5.43
N CYS A 33 -7.55 -7.03 -5.23
CA CYS A 33 -6.46 -6.12 -5.58
C CYS A 33 -5.21 -6.38 -4.74
N ILE A 34 -5.35 -6.80 -3.47
CA ILE A 34 -4.19 -7.10 -2.61
C ILE A 34 -3.38 -8.25 -3.19
N ALA A 35 -4.06 -9.33 -3.57
CA ALA A 35 -3.42 -10.48 -4.22
C ALA A 35 -2.73 -10.05 -5.52
N ALA A 36 -3.42 -9.30 -6.38
CA ALA A 36 -2.88 -8.85 -7.66
C ALA A 36 -1.63 -7.96 -7.50
N ILE A 37 -1.62 -7.04 -6.53
CA ILE A 37 -0.46 -6.19 -6.22
C ILE A 37 0.77 -7.04 -5.85
N GLU A 38 0.56 -8.11 -5.09
CA GLU A 38 1.63 -8.96 -4.58
C GLU A 38 2.10 -10.03 -5.58
N SER A 39 1.27 -10.42 -6.57
CA SER A 39 1.57 -11.57 -7.44
C SER A 39 1.42 -11.38 -8.95
N ASP A 40 0.87 -10.28 -9.46
CA ASP A 40 0.50 -10.21 -10.89
C ASP A 40 1.47 -9.36 -11.72
N THR A 41 2.43 -8.71 -11.07
CA THR A 41 3.53 -8.01 -11.74
C THR A 41 4.78 -8.89 -11.81
N GLU A 42 5.63 -8.70 -12.82
CA GLU A 42 6.92 -9.41 -12.92
C GLU A 42 7.77 -9.24 -11.64
N GLU A 43 7.77 -8.03 -11.08
CA GLU A 43 8.49 -7.70 -9.85
C GLU A 43 7.88 -8.40 -8.62
N GLY A 44 6.55 -8.36 -8.45
CA GLY A 44 5.88 -9.06 -7.34
C GLY A 44 6.08 -10.57 -7.39
N MET A 45 5.98 -11.18 -8.58
CA MET A 45 6.29 -12.60 -8.77
C MET A 45 7.75 -12.93 -8.45
N LYS A 46 8.70 -12.07 -8.83
CA LYS A 46 10.13 -12.24 -8.54
C LYS A 46 10.38 -12.22 -7.03
N VAL A 47 9.89 -11.20 -6.33
CA VAL A 47 10.01 -11.04 -4.87
C VAL A 47 9.45 -12.26 -4.14
N LYS A 48 8.26 -12.73 -4.55
CA LYS A 48 7.62 -13.93 -4.00
C LYS A 48 8.45 -15.20 -4.22
N ARG A 49 9.00 -15.42 -5.42
CA ARG A 49 9.89 -16.55 -5.71
C ARG A 49 11.18 -16.50 -4.88
N MET A 50 11.70 -15.31 -4.62
CA MET A 50 12.91 -15.11 -3.81
C MET A 50 12.66 -15.22 -2.30
N GLY A 51 11.40 -15.35 -1.88
CA GLY A 51 11.04 -15.37 -0.45
C GLY A 51 11.36 -14.04 0.26
N GLN A 52 11.49 -12.96 -0.49
CA GLN A 52 11.74 -11.63 0.06
C GLN A 52 10.42 -10.97 0.49
N PRO A 53 10.45 -10.11 1.53
CA PRO A 53 9.26 -9.39 1.95
C PRO A 53 8.79 -8.42 0.87
N CYS A 54 7.48 -8.37 0.65
CA CYS A 54 6.83 -7.24 -0.01
C CYS A 54 6.08 -6.43 1.05
N TYR A 55 6.39 -5.15 1.15
CA TYR A 55 5.76 -4.22 2.08
C TYR A 55 4.56 -3.54 1.41
N THR A 56 3.36 -3.87 1.88
CA THR A 56 2.08 -3.37 1.39
C THR A 56 1.50 -2.33 2.36
N CYS A 57 0.97 -1.22 1.85
CA CYS A 57 0.11 -0.28 2.57
C CYS A 57 -0.91 0.30 1.61
N VAL A 58 -2.16 0.48 2.06
CA VAL A 58 -3.26 0.98 1.24
C VAL A 58 -3.82 2.23 1.89
N PHE A 59 -4.11 3.24 1.08
CA PHE A 59 -4.68 4.51 1.55
C PHE A 59 -5.99 4.80 0.82
N ARG A 60 -7.00 5.23 1.57
CA ARG A 60 -8.23 5.76 1.00
C ARG A 60 -8.09 7.27 0.84
N ARG A 61 -8.49 7.79 -0.32
CA ARG A 61 -8.66 9.22 -0.51
C ARG A 61 -9.92 9.67 0.24
N LYS A 62 -9.77 10.64 1.13
CA LYS A 62 -10.88 11.32 1.81
C LYS A 62 -11.50 12.35 0.88
N SER A 63 -12.74 12.73 1.16
CA SER A 63 -13.38 13.89 0.52
C SER A 63 -12.49 15.13 0.65
N ASP A 64 -12.61 16.04 -0.32
CA ASP A 64 -11.89 17.31 -0.27
C ASP A 64 -12.22 18.04 1.04
N LEU A 65 -11.24 18.80 1.55
CA LEU A 65 -11.46 19.61 2.75
C LEU A 65 -12.57 20.64 2.45
N PRO A 66 -13.42 20.96 3.45
CA PRO A 66 -14.34 22.08 3.31
C PRO A 66 -13.59 23.32 2.83
N VAL A 67 -14.12 23.99 1.81
CA VAL A 67 -13.63 25.30 1.37
C VAL A 67 -14.48 26.32 2.13
N ASP A 68 -13.84 27.12 2.98
CA ASP A 68 -14.47 28.31 3.58
C ASP A 68 -14.69 29.40 2.53
#